data_AF-A0A1Q2YWC5-F1
#
_entry.id   AF-A0A1Q2YWC5-F1
#
_cell.length_a   1.000
_cell.length_b   1.000
_cell.length_c   1.000
_cell.angle_alpha   90.00
_cell.angle_beta   90.00
_cell.angle_gamma   90.00
#
_symmetry.space_group_name_H-M   'P 1'
#
loop_
_entity.id
_entity.type
_entity.pdbx_description
1 polymer ?
#
loop_
_entity_poly.entity_id
_entity_poly.type
_entity_poly.pdbx_seq_one_letter_code
_entity_poly.pdbx_strand_id
1 'polypeptide(L)'
;MPAKSTPKPPSAVAEHRRRLRALGLQRIEVQVLGEDAPLVRAVAAALADPDQAGEARALLRRRFGPELTRSLKDLLAAAPLEDIDLTRSRDTGRPIDL
;
A
#
# COMPACT_ATOMS: atom_id res chain seq x y z
N MET A 1 11.39 -11.96 49.97
CA MET A 1 11.99 -11.71 48.64
C MET A 1 11.22 -12.55 47.63
N PRO A 2 10.40 -11.98 46.73
CA PRO A 2 9.70 -12.81 45.74
C PRO A 2 10.72 -13.39 44.76
N ALA A 3 10.64 -14.70 44.53
CA ALA A 3 11.52 -15.41 43.62
C ALA A 3 11.33 -14.90 42.18
N LYS A 4 12.45 -14.64 41.50
CA LYS A 4 12.47 -14.22 40.09
C LYS A 4 11.96 -15.38 39.23
N SER A 5 10.82 -15.21 38.57
CA SER A 5 10.32 -16.16 37.57
C SER A 5 11.29 -16.20 36.39
N THR A 6 11.87 -17.35 36.11
CA THR A 6 12.68 -17.57 34.91
C THR A 6 11.81 -17.42 33.66
N PRO A 7 12.28 -16.72 32.61
CA PRO A 7 11.48 -16.48 31.42
C PRO A 7 11.21 -17.80 30.68
N LYS A 8 9.93 -18.09 30.44
CA LYS A 8 9.51 -19.26 29.66
C LYS A 8 10.09 -19.15 28.24
N PRO A 9 10.66 -20.23 27.67
CA PRO A 9 11.17 -20.20 26.32
C PRO A 9 10.05 -19.80 25.34
N PRO A 10 10.37 -19.01 24.30
CA PRO A 10 9.38 -18.61 23.31
C PRO A 10 8.77 -19.87 22.68
N SER A 11 7.46 -19.84 22.45
CA SER A 11 6.78 -20.95 21.81
C SER A 11 7.32 -21.18 20.40
N ALA A 12 7.28 -22.42 19.90
CA ALA A 12 7.67 -22.75 18.53
C ALA A 12 6.95 -21.85 17.49
N VAL A 13 5.71 -21.46 17.79
CA VAL A 13 4.93 -20.52 16.98
C VAL A 13 5.54 -19.12 16.98
N ALA A 14 6.03 -18.63 18.12
CA ALA A 14 6.68 -17.32 18.20
C ALA A 14 7.99 -17.29 17.41
N GLU A 15 8.79 -18.36 17.46
CA GLU A 15 10.01 -18.46 16.67
C GLU A 15 9.74 -18.55 15.17
N HIS A 16 8.77 -19.37 14.76
CA HIS A 16 8.36 -19.46 13.36
C HIS A 16 7.91 -18.09 12.83
N ARG A 17 7.10 -17.36 13.61
CA ARG A 17 6.68 -16.00 13.27
C ARG A 17 7.85 -15.03 13.17
N ARG A 18 8.85 -15.13 14.06
CA ARG A 18 10.07 -14.32 14.00
C ARG A 18 10.83 -14.57 12.70
N ARG A 19 10.94 -15.84 12.28
CA ARG A 19 11.59 -16.23 11.02
C ARG A 19 10.85 -15.65 9.81
N LEU A 20 9.52 -15.75 9.75
CA LEU A 20 8.73 -15.18 8.66
C LEU A 20 8.90 -13.66 8.55
N ARG A 21 8.92 -12.93 9.67
CA ARG A 21 9.17 -11.48 9.68
C ARG A 21 10.56 -11.12 9.18
N ALA A 22 11.57 -11.90 9.55
CA ALA A 22 12.94 -11.72 9.05
C ALA A 22 13.05 -11.92 7.53
N LEU A 23 12.13 -12.70 6.93
CA LEU A 23 12.00 -12.88 5.49
C LEU A 23 11.13 -11.78 4.82
N GLY A 24 10.74 -10.72 5.56
CA GLY A 24 9.92 -9.64 5.03
C GLY A 24 8.43 -9.97 4.91
N LEU A 25 7.98 -11.12 5.42
CA LEU A 25 6.57 -11.52 5.36
C LEU A 25 5.79 -10.89 6.52
N GLN A 26 4.69 -10.21 6.17
CA GLN A 26 3.77 -9.60 7.11
C GLN A 26 2.50 -10.45 7.25
N ARG A 27 2.07 -10.68 8.49
CA ARG A 27 0.77 -11.32 8.75
C ARG A 27 -0.33 -10.28 8.61
N ILE A 28 -1.39 -10.65 7.88
CA ILE A 28 -2.61 -9.88 7.72
C ILE A 28 -3.78 -10.79 8.07
N GLU A 29 -4.76 -10.26 8.79
CA GLU A 29 -6.02 -10.94 9.07
C GLU A 29 -7.07 -10.42 8.12
N VAL A 30 -7.74 -11.33 7.41
CA VAL A 30 -8.70 -11.02 6.36
C VAL A 30 -9.99 -11.79 6.61
N GLN A 31 -11.12 -11.15 6.33
CA GLN A 31 -12.43 -11.79 6.31
C GLN A 31 -12.92 -11.81 4.88
N VAL A 32 -13.28 -13.00 4.38
CA VAL A 32 -13.78 -13.22 3.02
C VAL A 32 -14.86 -14.28 3.06
N LEU A 33 -15.62 -14.41 1.96
CA LEU A 33 -16.53 -15.53 1.79
C LEU A 33 -15.73 -16.84 1.76
N GLY A 34 -16.34 -17.92 2.24
CA GLY A 34 -15.66 -19.21 2.33
C GLY A 34 -15.13 -19.72 0.99
N GLU A 35 -15.87 -19.44 -0.10
CA GLU A 35 -15.51 -19.78 -1.48
C GLU A 35 -14.29 -19.00 -2.00
N ASP A 36 -14.04 -17.80 -1.49
CA ASP A 36 -12.92 -16.95 -1.89
C ASP A 36 -11.63 -17.26 -1.11
N ALA A 37 -11.73 -17.96 0.03
CA ALA A 37 -10.58 -18.25 0.88
C ALA A 37 -9.42 -18.98 0.15
N PRO A 38 -9.66 -19.97 -0.73
CA PRO A 38 -8.61 -20.58 -1.54
C PRO A 38 -7.95 -19.58 -2.50
N LEU A 39 -8.74 -18.71 -3.14
CA LEU A 39 -8.26 -17.69 -4.07
C LEU A 39 -7.35 -16.69 -3.37
N VAL A 40 -7.77 -16.15 -2.22
CA VAL A 40 -6.96 -15.20 -1.45
C VAL A 40 -5.65 -15.82 -0.98
N ARG A 41 -5.67 -17.11 -0.62
CA ARG A 41 -4.46 -17.85 -0.25
C ARG A 41 -3.51 -18.00 -1.44
N ALA A 42 -4.03 -18.29 -2.63
CA ALA A 42 -3.25 -18.38 -3.86
C ALA A 42 -2.63 -17.02 -4.24
N VAL A 43 -3.40 -15.93 -4.11
CA VAL A 43 -2.90 -14.57 -4.32
C VAL A 43 -1.75 -14.24 -3.35
N ALA A 44 -1.90 -14.56 -2.06
CA ALA A 44 -0.85 -14.36 -1.07
C ALA A 44 0.41 -15.18 -1.38
N ALA A 45 0.25 -16.41 -1.88
CA ALA A 45 1.38 -17.25 -2.31
C ALA A 45 2.10 -16.65 -3.54
N ALA A 46 1.35 -16.21 -4.55
CA ALA A 46 1.91 -15.57 -5.74
C ALA A 46 2.66 -14.26 -5.41
N LEU A 47 2.20 -13.50 -4.40
CA LEU A 47 2.88 -12.30 -3.92
C LEU A 47 4.16 -12.60 -3.13
N ALA A 48 4.30 -13.80 -2.57
CA ALA A 48 5.48 -14.24 -1.83
C ALA A 48 6.53 -14.92 -2.74
N ASP A 49 6.12 -15.39 -3.92
CA ASP A 49 6.99 -16.00 -4.93
C ASP A 49 7.72 -14.90 -5.74
N PRO A 50 9.07 -14.80 -5.68
CA PRO A 50 9.83 -13.80 -6.41
C PRO A 50 9.57 -13.77 -7.92
N ASP A 51 9.31 -14.92 -8.52
CA ASP A 51 9.11 -15.04 -9.97
C ASP A 51 7.74 -14.51 -10.41
N GLN A 52 6.73 -14.57 -9.53
CA GLN A 52 5.36 -14.15 -9.82
C GLN A 52 4.97 -12.82 -9.16
N ALA A 53 5.68 -12.40 -8.11
CA ALA A 53 5.27 -11.26 -7.28
C ALA A 53 5.18 -9.94 -8.05
N GLY A 54 6.03 -9.75 -9.07
CA GLY A 54 6.00 -8.56 -9.92
C GLY A 54 4.70 -8.44 -10.70
N GLU A 55 4.35 -9.49 -11.44
CA GLU A 55 3.14 -9.56 -12.24
C GLU A 55 1.88 -9.52 -11.39
N ALA A 56 1.84 -10.31 -10.31
CA ALA A 56 0.72 -10.34 -9.37
C ALA A 56 0.45 -8.95 -8.77
N ARG A 57 1.50 -8.22 -8.36
CA ARG A 57 1.36 -6.86 -7.81
C ARG A 57 0.83 -5.87 -8.85
N ALA A 58 1.29 -5.95 -10.10
CA ALA A 58 0.83 -5.08 -11.17
C ALA A 58 -0.66 -5.31 -11.48
N LEU A 59 -1.09 -6.58 -11.57
CA LEU A 59 -2.48 -6.96 -11.77
C LEU A 59 -3.39 -6.44 -10.64
N LEU A 60 -3.01 -6.69 -9.38
CA LEU A 60 -3.80 -6.28 -8.23
C LEU A 60 -3.88 -4.75 -8.11
N ARG A 61 -2.79 -4.02 -8.32
CA ARG A 61 -2.80 -2.55 -8.32
C ARG A 61 -3.69 -1.98 -9.41
N ARG A 62 -3.65 -2.55 -10.60
CA ARG A 62 -4.51 -2.11 -11.71
C ARG A 62 -6.00 -2.26 -11.39
N ARG A 63 -6.38 -3.33 -10.69
CA ARG A 63 -7.80 -3.65 -10.44
C ARG A 63 -8.35 -3.13 -9.13
N PHE A 64 -7.54 -3.13 -8.08
CA PHE A 64 -7.91 -2.87 -6.68
C PHE A 64 -6.99 -1.87 -5.98
N GLY A 65 -5.92 -1.41 -6.64
CA GLY A 65 -5.10 -0.35 -6.09
C GLY A 65 -5.95 0.89 -5.86
N PRO A 66 -5.60 1.73 -4.86
CA PRO A 66 -6.18 3.05 -4.81
C PRO A 66 -5.99 3.70 -6.17
N GLU A 67 -7.04 4.35 -6.70
CA GLU A 67 -6.87 5.32 -7.79
C GLU A 67 -5.65 6.14 -7.41
N LEU A 68 -4.58 6.07 -8.22
CA LEU A 68 -3.43 6.95 -8.03
C LEU A 68 -4.05 8.33 -8.00
N THR A 69 -4.05 8.97 -6.83
CA THR A 69 -4.49 10.35 -6.67
C THR A 69 -3.61 11.11 -7.63
N ARG A 70 -4.17 11.41 -8.82
CA ARG A 70 -3.44 12.05 -9.90
C ARG A 70 -2.79 13.27 -9.28
N SER A 71 -1.47 13.39 -9.43
CA SER A 71 -0.82 14.58 -8.90
C SER A 71 -1.45 15.81 -9.55
N LEU A 72 -1.38 16.97 -8.89
CA LEU A 72 -1.88 18.20 -9.51
C LEU A 72 -1.28 18.42 -10.91
N LYS A 73 -0.02 17.99 -11.12
CA LYS A 73 0.63 18.02 -12.44
C LYS A 73 -0.06 17.09 -13.45
N ASP A 74 -0.42 15.87 -13.05
CA ASP A 74 -1.12 14.92 -13.93
C ASP A 74 -2.53 15.42 -14.29
N LEU A 75 -3.20 16.09 -13.35
CA LEU A 75 -4.49 16.72 -13.60
C LEU A 75 -4.38 17.91 -14.55
N LEU A 76 -3.38 18.78 -14.35
CA LEU A 76 -3.14 19.93 -15.22
C LEU A 76 -2.70 19.50 -16.63
N ALA A 77 -1.91 18.43 -16.75
CA ALA A 77 -1.50 17.89 -18.05
C ALA A 77 -2.67 17.26 -18.82
N ALA A 78 -3.69 16.76 -18.12
CA ALA A 78 -4.90 16.19 -18.71
C ALA A 78 -6.05 17.21 -18.84
N ALA A 79 -5.88 18.44 -18.34
CA ALA A 79 -6.90 19.47 -18.40
C ALA A 79 -6.95 20.08 -19.81
N PRO A 80 -8.15 20.40 -20.33
CA PRO A 80 -8.29 21.15 -21.57
C PRO A 80 -7.92 22.61 -21.32
N LEU A 81 -6.66 22.97 -21.56
CA LEU A 81 -6.11 24.31 -21.33
C LEU A 81 -6.17 25.20 -22.58
N GLU A 82 -6.86 24.77 -23.64
CA GLU A 82 -6.86 25.42 -24.96
C GLU A 82 -7.38 26.88 -24.91
N ASP A 83 -8.28 27.20 -23.99
CA ASP A 83 -8.89 28.53 -23.83
C ASP A 83 -8.29 29.37 -22.68
N ILE A 84 -7.15 28.94 -22.12
CA ILE A 84 -6.51 29.63 -20.98
C ILE A 84 -5.32 30.48 -21.45
N ASP A 85 -5.42 31.79 -21.25
CA ASP A 85 -4.29 32.70 -21.50
C ASP A 85 -3.23 32.58 -20.40
N LEU A 86 -2.21 31.75 -20.66
CA LEU A 86 -1.04 31.58 -19.81
C LEU A 86 -0.03 32.73 -19.89
N THR A 87 -0.20 33.65 -20.86
CA THR A 87 0.69 34.79 -21.08
C THR A 87 0.21 36.06 -20.38
N ARG A 88 -0.98 36.02 -19.78
CA ARG A 88 -1.56 37.13 -19.02
C ARG A 88 -0.55 37.66 -18.01
N SER A 89 -0.32 38.97 -18.06
CA SER A 89 0.56 39.66 -17.12
C SER A 89 0.10 39.42 -15.67
N ARG A 90 1.05 39.19 -14.77
CA ARG A 90 0.78 38.99 -13.35
C ARG A 90 0.23 40.29 -12.76
N ASP A 91 -1.01 40.25 -12.29
CA ASP A 91 -1.62 41.36 -11.56
C ASP A 91 -1.26 41.25 -10.07
N THR A 92 -0.27 42.03 -9.66
CA THR A 92 0.21 42.10 -8.27
C THR A 92 -0.37 43.28 -7.50
N GLY A 93 -1.34 44.02 -8.08
CA GLY A 93 -1.78 45.32 -7.57
C GLY A 93 -3.01 45.30 -6.65
N ARG A 94 -3.63 44.15 -6.43
CA ARG A 94 -4.87 44.09 -5.64
C ARG A 94 -4.55 44.21 -4.14
N PRO A 95 -5.06 45.24 -3.43
CA PRO A 95 -4.98 45.27 -1.98
C PRO A 95 -5.82 44.12 -1.41
N ILE A 96 -5.20 43.27 -0.59
CA ILE A 96 -5.89 42.25 0.20
C ILE A 96 -5.99 42.82 1.61
N ASP A 97 -7.22 43.00 2.09
CA ASP A 97 -7.47 43.27 3.50
C ASP A 97 -7.42 41.92 4.23
N LEU A 98 -6.52 41.78 5.20
CA LEU A 98 -6.25 40.56 5.97
C LEU A 98 -6.92 40.62 7.33
#